data_AF-A0A925NA82-F1
#
_entry.id   AF-A0A925NA82-F1
#
_cell.length_a   1.000
_cell.length_b   1.000
_cell.length_c   1.000
_cell.angle_alpha   90.00
_cell.angle_beta   90.00
_cell.angle_gamma   90.00
#
_symmetry.space_group_name_H-M   'P 1'
#
loop_
_entity.id
_entity.type
_entity.pdbx_description
1 polymer ?
#
loop_
_entity_poly.entity_id
_entity_poly.type
_entity_poly.pdbx_seq_one_letter_code
_entity_poly.pdbx_strand_id
1 'polypeptide(L)'
;MNAPLPEAIRKALESVTLDDKYSLPTGQAFMSGVQALVRLPMLQRTRDALAGLNTAGFISGYRGSPLGGYDQALWAAKKHLSAQNIVFQPGVNEELGATAVWGTQQLDL
;
A
#
# COMPACT_ATOMS: atom_id res chain seq x y z
N MET A 1 -25.35 -28.79 4.99
CA MET A 1 -24.36 -29.47 4.12
C MET A 1 -23.01 -28.83 4.35
N ASN A 2 -22.16 -29.43 5.20
CA ASN A 2 -20.76 -29.04 5.34
C ASN A 2 -19.93 -30.28 4.99
N ALA A 3 -19.71 -30.52 3.69
CA ALA A 3 -18.72 -31.50 3.30
C ALA A 3 -17.35 -31.01 3.78
N PRO A 4 -16.50 -31.88 4.35
CA PRO A 4 -15.16 -31.49 4.75
C PRO A 4 -14.41 -30.92 3.54
N LEU A 5 -13.74 -29.79 3.73
CA LEU A 5 -12.94 -29.17 2.69
C LEU A 5 -11.83 -30.13 2.26
N PRO A 6 -11.50 -30.19 0.95
CA PRO A 6 -10.31 -30.87 0.48
C PRO A 6 -9.07 -30.42 1.27
N GLU A 7 -8.20 -31.37 1.62
CA GLU A 7 -7.03 -31.14 2.49
C GLU A 7 -6.12 -30.01 1.95
N ALA A 8 -5.99 -29.90 0.63
CA ALA A 8 -5.25 -28.82 -0.01
C ALA A 8 -5.83 -27.43 0.29
N ILE A 9 -7.16 -27.29 0.30
CA ILE A 9 -7.84 -26.02 0.61
C ILE A 9 -7.69 -25.69 2.10
N ARG A 10 -7.80 -26.69 2.97
CA ARG A 10 -7.60 -26.52 4.40
C ARG A 10 -6.20 -26.00 4.73
N LYS A 11 -5.15 -26.65 4.20
CA LYS A 11 -3.76 -26.20 4.40
C LYS A 11 -3.50 -24.81 3.85
N ALA A 12 -4.09 -24.47 2.70
CA ALA A 12 -3.99 -23.12 2.15
C ALA A 12 -4.60 -22.10 3.13
N LEU A 13 -5.80 -22.34 3.65
CA LEU A 13 -6.46 -21.46 4.63
C LEU A 13 -5.68 -21.34 5.94
N GLU A 14 -5.03 -22.41 6.42
CA GLU A 14 -4.18 -22.38 7.62
C GLU A 14 -2.93 -21.48 7.44
N SER A 15 -2.47 -21.27 6.20
CA SER A 15 -1.30 -20.45 5.90
C SER A 15 -1.59 -18.99 5.54
N VAL A 16 -2.84 -18.67 5.21
CA VAL A 16 -3.24 -17.31 4.78
C VAL A 16 -3.29 -16.37 5.97
N THR A 17 -2.74 -15.16 5.80
CA THR A 17 -2.76 -14.12 6.82
C THR A 17 -3.44 -12.85 6.31
N LEU A 18 -3.92 -12.02 7.25
CA LEU A 18 -4.46 -10.70 6.89
C LEU A 18 -3.40 -9.76 6.30
N ASP A 19 -2.12 -9.99 6.53
CA ASP A 19 -1.02 -9.19 6.01
C ASP A 19 -0.67 -9.55 4.56
N ASP A 20 -1.13 -10.69 4.03
CA ASP A 20 -0.86 -11.14 2.66
C ASP A 20 -1.28 -10.10 1.61
N LYS A 21 -2.30 -9.28 1.94
CA LYS A 21 -2.72 -8.15 1.12
C LYS A 21 -1.62 -7.11 0.89
N TYR A 22 -0.56 -7.07 1.69
CA TYR A 22 0.61 -6.21 1.53
C TYR A 22 1.92 -6.99 1.31
N SER A 23 2.06 -8.17 1.91
CA SER A 23 3.34 -8.91 1.93
C SER A 23 3.46 -10.04 0.90
N LEU A 24 2.35 -10.61 0.41
CA LEU A 24 2.40 -11.81 -0.43
C LEU A 24 3.06 -11.52 -1.78
N PRO A 25 4.22 -12.10 -2.13
CA PRO A 25 4.97 -11.69 -3.33
C PRO A 25 4.31 -12.12 -4.64
N THR A 26 3.60 -13.26 -4.64
CA THR A 26 3.02 -13.89 -5.83
C THR A 26 1.71 -14.58 -5.49
N GLY A 27 0.85 -14.77 -6.49
CA GLY A 27 -0.45 -15.43 -6.31
C GLY A 27 -1.59 -14.43 -6.11
N GLN A 28 -2.63 -14.87 -5.41
CA GLN A 28 -3.84 -14.07 -5.19
C GLN A 28 -3.95 -13.67 -3.72
N ALA A 29 -4.21 -12.39 -3.46
CA ALA A 29 -4.47 -11.86 -2.13
C ALA A 29 -5.84 -11.17 -2.12
N PHE A 30 -6.62 -11.42 -1.08
CA PHE A 30 -7.93 -10.78 -0.90
C PHE A 30 -7.75 -9.38 -0.30
N MET A 31 -8.28 -8.36 -0.96
CA MET A 31 -8.19 -6.97 -0.49
C MET A 31 -9.32 -6.10 -1.04
N SER A 32 -9.64 -5.01 -0.35
CA SER A 32 -10.54 -3.97 -0.87
C SER A 32 -9.82 -3.08 -1.89
N GLY A 33 -10.59 -2.28 -2.65
CA GLY A 33 -10.01 -1.31 -3.58
C GLY A 33 -9.09 -0.29 -2.89
N VAL A 34 -9.45 0.18 -1.69
CA VAL A 34 -8.60 1.09 -0.89
C VAL A 34 -7.29 0.40 -0.48
N GLN A 35 -7.33 -0.85 -0.05
CA GLN A 35 -6.13 -1.62 0.27
C GLN A 35 -5.26 -1.87 -0.96
N ALA A 36 -5.86 -2.06 -2.13
CA ALA A 36 -5.13 -2.15 -3.39
C ALA A 36 -4.39 -0.85 -3.72
N LEU A 37 -5.02 0.32 -3.49
CA LEU A 37 -4.36 1.63 -3.65
C LEU A 37 -3.17 1.80 -2.69
N VAL A 38 -3.28 1.30 -1.44
CA VAL A 38 -2.16 1.29 -0.48
C VAL A 38 -1.02 0.39 -0.96
N ARG A 39 -1.34 -0.77 -1.55
CA ARG A 39 -0.36 -1.74 -2.04
C ARG A 39 0.35 -1.28 -3.30
N LEU A 40 -0.33 -0.54 -4.18
CA LEU A 40 0.19 -0.12 -5.48
C LEU A 40 1.59 0.55 -5.42
N PRO A 41 1.86 1.56 -4.57
CA PRO A 41 3.19 2.15 -4.47
C PRO A 41 4.26 1.16 -3.97
N MET A 42 3.90 0.20 -3.12
CA MET A 42 4.82 -0.87 -2.68
C MET A 42 5.23 -1.78 -3.86
N LEU A 43 4.27 -2.09 -4.75
CA LEU A 43 4.55 -2.85 -5.95
C LEU A 43 5.41 -2.06 -6.94
N GLN A 44 5.19 -0.75 -7.06
CA GLN A 44 6.06 0.11 -7.87
C GLN A 44 7.49 0.10 -7.33
N ARG A 45 7.69 0.29 -6.02
CA ARG A 45 9.02 0.20 -5.39
C ARG A 45 9.69 -1.15 -5.63
N THR A 46 8.92 -2.23 -5.52
CA THR A 46 9.42 -3.60 -5.76
C THR A 46 9.88 -3.74 -7.21
N ARG A 47 9.09 -3.25 -8.18
CA ARG A 47 9.46 -3.27 -9.60
C ARG A 47 10.73 -2.44 -9.87
N ASP A 48 10.82 -1.27 -9.28
CA ASP A 48 12.00 -0.41 -9.40
C ASP A 48 13.25 -1.08 -8.81
N ALA A 49 13.11 -1.76 -7.65
CA ALA A 49 14.20 -2.54 -7.04
C ALA A 49 14.73 -3.62 -7.97
N LEU A 50 13.81 -4.35 -8.62
CA LEU A 50 14.15 -5.41 -9.59
C LEU A 50 14.85 -4.84 -10.83
N ALA A 51 14.59 -3.58 -11.18
CA ALA A 51 15.29 -2.86 -12.23
C ALA A 51 16.62 -2.22 -11.77
N GLY A 52 17.02 -2.42 -10.50
CA GLY A 52 18.23 -1.84 -9.93
C GLY A 52 18.13 -0.37 -9.52
N LEU A 53 16.92 0.19 -9.47
CA LEU A 53 16.68 1.59 -9.08
C LEU A 53 16.49 1.72 -7.55
N ASN A 54 17.05 2.78 -6.99
CA ASN A 54 16.85 3.16 -5.58
C ASN A 54 15.77 4.23 -5.45
N THR A 55 14.51 3.85 -5.67
CA THR A 55 13.37 4.76 -5.58
C THR A 55 12.76 4.79 -4.17
N ALA A 56 11.93 5.81 -3.94
CA ALA A 56 11.11 5.97 -2.76
C ALA A 56 9.72 6.45 -3.19
N GLY A 57 8.73 6.30 -2.31
CA GLY A 57 7.38 6.83 -2.55
C GLY A 57 7.05 7.95 -1.57
N PHE A 58 6.33 8.96 -2.04
CA PHE A 58 5.76 9.99 -1.20
C PHE A 58 4.27 10.13 -1.49
N ILE A 59 3.45 10.06 -0.45
CA ILE A 59 2.00 10.17 -0.54
C ILE A 59 1.58 11.34 0.35
N SER A 60 0.80 12.24 -0.19
CA SER A 60 0.22 13.36 0.54
C SER A 60 -1.15 13.69 -0.04
N GLY A 61 -2.01 14.26 0.80
CA GLY A 61 -3.40 14.56 0.44
C GLY A 61 -4.25 14.89 1.66
N TYR A 62 -5.48 15.31 1.39
CA TYR A 62 -6.47 15.62 2.42
C TYR A 62 -7.65 14.66 2.32
N ARG A 63 -8.22 14.32 3.47
CA ARG A 63 -9.30 13.34 3.56
C ARG A 63 -10.58 13.87 2.91
N GLY A 64 -11.15 13.09 1.99
CA GLY A 64 -12.44 13.41 1.37
C GLY A 64 -13.06 12.22 0.65
N SER A 65 -14.36 12.31 0.37
CA SER A 65 -15.06 11.37 -0.53
C SER A 65 -14.50 11.50 -1.96
N PRO A 66 -14.34 10.41 -2.72
CA PRO A 66 -14.75 9.01 -2.45
C PRO A 66 -13.70 8.17 -1.70
N LEU A 67 -12.55 8.73 -1.33
CA LEU A 67 -11.42 8.03 -0.73
C LEU A 67 -11.29 8.24 0.79
N GLY A 68 -12.40 8.53 1.49
CA GLY A 68 -12.36 8.97 2.90
C GLY A 68 -11.71 7.99 3.88
N GLY A 69 -11.60 6.70 3.52
CA GLY A 69 -10.91 5.68 4.30
C GLY A 69 -9.44 5.43 3.91
N TYR A 70 -8.92 6.11 2.88
CA TYR A 70 -7.58 5.84 2.35
C TYR A 70 -6.47 6.23 3.33
N ASP A 71 -6.57 7.41 3.97
CA ASP A 71 -5.58 7.83 4.98
C ASP A 71 -5.49 6.85 6.15
N GLN A 72 -6.64 6.33 6.61
CA GLN A 72 -6.70 5.34 7.67
C GLN A 72 -6.02 4.03 7.25
N ALA A 73 -6.23 3.60 6.01
CA ALA A 73 -5.58 2.41 5.46
C ALA A 73 -4.06 2.61 5.33
N LEU A 74 -3.60 3.80 4.90
CA LEU A 74 -2.18 4.16 4.85
C LEU A 74 -1.55 4.15 6.24
N TRP A 75 -2.20 4.74 7.25
CA TRP A 75 -1.71 4.70 8.63
C TRP A 75 -1.64 3.28 9.19
N ALA A 76 -2.68 2.46 8.95
CA ALA A 76 -2.68 1.06 9.37
C ALA A 76 -1.54 0.27 8.71
N ALA A 77 -1.19 0.60 7.46
CA ALA A 77 -0.12 -0.03 6.70
C ALA A 77 1.26 0.61 6.89
N LYS A 78 1.44 1.55 7.83
CA LYS A 78 2.68 2.34 7.98
C LYS A 78 3.96 1.49 8.02
N LYS A 79 3.93 0.33 8.69
CA LYS A 79 5.08 -0.58 8.77
C LYS A 79 5.46 -1.15 7.38
N HIS A 80 4.47 -1.57 6.61
CA HIS A 80 4.65 -2.10 5.25
C HIS A 80 5.14 -1.00 4.29
N LEU A 81 4.58 0.22 4.41
CA LEU A 81 5.01 1.38 3.62
C LEU A 81 6.47 1.74 3.93
N SER A 82 6.84 1.81 5.21
CA SER A 82 8.20 2.16 5.62
C SER A 82 9.23 1.12 5.17
N ALA A 83 8.88 -0.17 5.15
CA ALA A 83 9.76 -1.23 4.64
C ALA A 83 10.05 -1.09 3.12
N GLN A 84 9.24 -0.30 2.41
CA GLN A 84 9.34 -0.04 0.97
C GLN A 84 9.75 1.41 0.67
N ASN A 85 10.36 2.13 1.62
CA ASN A 85 10.75 3.54 1.47
C ASN A 85 9.58 4.46 1.06
N ILE A 86 8.36 4.19 1.55
CA ILE A 86 7.19 5.02 1.26
C ILE A 86 6.82 5.84 2.49
N VAL A 87 6.75 7.16 2.33
CA VAL A 87 6.31 8.11 3.35
C VAL A 87 4.91 8.58 3.02
N PHE A 88 4.01 8.50 4.00
CA PHE A 88 2.70 9.14 3.95
C PHE A 88 2.69 10.36 4.88
N GLN A 89 2.46 11.53 4.31
CA GLN A 89 2.36 12.81 5.01
C GLN A 89 0.95 13.40 4.75
N PRO A 90 0.03 13.35 5.71
CA PRO A 90 -1.29 13.96 5.53
C PRO A 90 -1.16 15.47 5.39
N GLY A 91 -1.95 16.05 4.48
CA GLY A 91 -2.13 17.50 4.33
C GLY A 91 -3.20 18.02 5.29
N VAL A 92 -3.18 19.34 5.54
CA VAL A 92 -4.26 20.04 6.27
C VAL A 92 -5.41 20.43 5.33
N ASN A 93 -5.12 20.52 4.03
CA ASN A 93 -6.06 20.68 2.93
C ASN A 93 -5.41 20.15 1.64
N GLU A 94 -6.14 20.16 0.53
CA GLU A 94 -5.69 19.67 -0.76
C GLU A 94 -4.52 20.48 -1.33
N GLU A 95 -4.54 21.81 -1.18
CA GLU A 95 -3.49 22.71 -1.68
C GLU A 95 -2.14 22.45 -1.02
N LEU A 96 -2.11 22.32 0.31
CA LEU A 96 -0.91 21.98 1.08
C LEU A 96 -0.48 20.54 0.79
N GLY A 97 -1.45 19.64 0.60
CA GLY A 97 -1.19 18.27 0.18
C GLY A 97 -0.43 18.20 -1.15
N ALA A 98 -0.91 18.93 -2.15
CA ALA A 98 -0.29 19.05 -3.47
C ALA A 98 1.08 19.77 -3.42
N THR A 99 1.19 20.83 -2.62
CA THR A 99 2.45 21.57 -2.44
C THR A 99 3.53 20.67 -1.85
N ALA A 100 3.19 19.81 -0.88
CA ALA A 100 4.13 18.85 -0.33
C ALA A 100 4.64 17.86 -1.40
N VAL A 101 3.77 17.38 -2.29
CA VAL A 101 4.18 16.53 -3.43
C VAL A 101 5.10 17.31 -4.36
N TRP A 102 4.76 18.56 -4.70
CA TRP A 102 5.60 19.40 -5.55
C TRP A 102 7.00 19.59 -4.97
N GLY A 103 7.12 19.82 -3.66
CA GLY A 103 8.41 19.95 -2.99
C GLY A 103 9.32 18.73 -3.16
N THR A 104 8.78 17.52 -3.30
CA THR A 104 9.59 16.31 -3.55
C THR A 104 10.30 16.28 -4.90
N GLN A 105 9.89 17.15 -5.84
CA GLN A 105 10.43 17.23 -7.20
C GLN A 105 11.34 18.44 -7.39
N GLN A 106 11.55 19.28 -6.37
CA GLN A 106 12.47 20.41 -6.42
C GLN A 106 13.88 19.91 -6.09
N LEU A 107 14.64 19.58 -7.14
CA LEU A 107 16.00 19.04 -7.01
C LEU A 107 17.08 20.14 -6.90
N ASP A 108 16.76 21.39 -7.29
CA ASP A 108 17.72 22.48 -7.50
C ASP A 108 17.44 23.74 -6.64
N LEU A 109 17.22 23.57 -5.33
CA LEU A 109 17.13 24.68 -4.38
C LEU A 109 18.46 24.99 -3.69
#